data_AF-A0A0F9KR70-F1
#
_entry.id   AF-A0A0F9KR70-F1
#
_cell.length_a   1.000
_cell.length_b   1.000
_cell.length_c   1.000
_cell.angle_alpha   90.00
_cell.angle_beta   90.00
_cell.angle_gamma   90.00
#
_symmetry.space_group_name_H-M   'P 1'
#
loop_
_entity.id
_entity.type
_entity.pdbx_description
1 polymer ?
#
loop_
_entity_poly.entity_id
_entity_poly.type
_entity_poly.pdbx_seq_one_letter_code
_entity_poly.pdbx_strand_id
1 'polypeptide(L)'
;MKTLIVALGGNALIKFGDEGTTEEQFRNLRAPISQIAELVKDYNIVITHGNGPQVGNLLLQQEATKAVSKRPLQILVAETQGQIGYMIESTLDEELMRIGLDKQKLFLT
;
A
#
# COMPACT_ATOMS: atom_id res chain seq x y z
N MET A 1 -23.83 9.13 -2.50
CA MET A 1 -22.39 9.27 -2.20
C MET A 1 -21.65 9.69 -3.46
N LYS A 2 -20.70 10.63 -3.36
CA LYS A 2 -19.80 10.99 -4.48
C LYS A 2 -18.59 10.06 -4.49
N THR A 3 -17.93 9.90 -5.64
CA THR A 3 -16.68 9.14 -5.73
C THR A 3 -15.48 10.05 -5.50
N LEU A 4 -14.55 9.62 -4.64
CA LEU A 4 -13.27 10.29 -4.39
C LEU A 4 -12.13 9.34 -4.76
N ILE A 5 -11.19 9.81 -5.57
CA ILE A 5 -9.98 9.07 -5.94
C ILE A 5 -8.82 9.63 -5.13
N VAL A 6 -8.15 8.77 -4.36
CA VAL A 6 -7.02 9.13 -3.51
C VAL A 6 -5.76 8.47 -4.07
N ALA A 7 -4.74 9.28 -4.38
CA ALA A 7 -3.45 8.80 -4.85
C ALA A 7 -2.41 8.88 -3.72
N LEU A 8 -2.01 7.71 -3.20
CA LEU A 8 -0.93 7.58 -2.24
C LEU A 8 0.42 7.69 -2.96
N GLY A 9 1.21 8.71 -2.62
CA GLY A 9 2.55 8.85 -3.18
C GLY A 9 3.49 7.71 -2.75
N GLY A 10 4.55 7.44 -3.51
CA GLY A 10 5.55 6.41 -3.14
C GLY A 10 6.19 6.63 -1.75
N ASN A 11 6.23 7.89 -1.29
CA ASN A 11 6.71 8.27 0.04
C ASN A 11 5.69 8.03 1.16
N ALA A 12 4.47 7.59 0.84
CA ALA A 12 3.47 7.23 1.84
C ALA A 12 3.86 5.95 2.60
N LEU A 13 4.65 5.07 1.97
CA LEU A 13 5.15 3.85 2.57
C LEU A 13 6.57 4.01 3.14
N ILE A 14 7.48 4.66 2.40
CA ILE A 14 8.87 4.85 2.83
C ILE A 14 9.17 6.35 2.93
N LYS A 15 9.54 6.82 4.12
CA LYS A 15 9.91 8.22 4.36
C LYS A 15 11.43 8.40 4.28
N PHE A 16 11.85 9.66 4.17
CA PHE A 16 13.27 10.00 4.21
C PHE A 16 13.87 9.61 5.57
N GLY A 17 14.92 8.78 5.53
CA GLY A 17 15.60 8.27 6.71
C GLY A 17 15.11 6.90 7.19
N ASP A 18 14.05 6.34 6.61
CA ASP A 18 13.61 4.98 6.91
C ASP A 18 14.57 3.95 6.28
N GLU A 19 14.75 2.80 6.95
CA GLU A 19 15.47 1.66 6.37
C GLU A 19 14.59 0.90 5.36
N GLY A 20 13.28 1.16 5.35
CA GLY A 20 12.31 0.57 4.43
C GLY A 20 11.79 -0.79 4.88
N THR A 21 11.89 -1.08 6.17
CA THR A 21 11.38 -2.32 6.78
C THR A 21 9.86 -2.43 6.60
N THR A 22 9.35 -3.67 6.63
CA THR A 22 7.90 -3.91 6.53
C THR A 22 7.15 -3.20 7.66
N GLU A 23 7.70 -3.20 8.86
CA GLU A 23 7.15 -2.57 10.06
C GLU A 23 7.09 -1.04 9.93
N GLU A 24 8.11 -0.40 9.37
CA GLU A 24 8.09 1.03 9.05
C GLU A 24 7.01 1.35 8.01
N GLN A 25 6.92 0.54 6.95
CA GLN A 25 5.94 0.76 5.89
C GLN A 25 4.49 0.66 6.42
N PHE A 26 4.17 -0.34 7.26
CA PHE A 26 2.87 -0.42 7.93
C PHE A 26 2.60 0.79 8.84
N ARG A 27 3.59 1.18 9.65
CA ARG A 27 3.49 2.34 10.55
C ARG A 27 3.23 3.63 9.77
N ASN A 28 3.88 3.81 8.63
CA ASN A 28 3.71 4.97 7.77
C ASN A 28 2.35 5.02 7.10
N LEU A 29 1.78 3.86 6.73
CA LEU A 29 0.45 3.74 6.15
C LEU A 29 -0.69 4.04 7.13
N ARG A 30 -0.51 3.79 8.43
CA ARG A 30 -1.59 3.99 9.42
C ARG A 30 -2.22 5.39 9.38
N ALA A 31 -1.41 6.44 9.36
CA ALA A 31 -1.92 7.81 9.38
C ALA A 31 -2.81 8.14 8.16
N PRO A 32 -2.35 8.01 6.89
CA PRO A 32 -3.20 8.30 5.74
C PRO A 32 -4.39 7.33 5.63
N ILE A 33 -4.22 6.05 5.94
CA ILE A 33 -5.32 5.08 5.87
C ILE A 33 -6.40 5.36 6.93
N SER A 34 -6.02 5.79 8.14
CA SER A 34 -6.99 6.21 9.17
C SER A 34 -7.87 7.36 8.71
N GLN A 35 -7.29 8.32 7.98
CA GLN A 35 -8.02 9.45 7.42
C GLN A 35 -8.95 9.02 6.31
N ILE A 36 -8.51 8.10 5.44
CA ILE A 36 -9.34 7.51 4.39
C ILE A 36 -10.51 6.73 4.98
N ALA A 37 -10.28 5.95 6.05
CA ALA A 37 -11.30 5.17 6.74
C ALA A 37 -12.46 6.05 7.25
N GLU A 38 -12.18 7.27 7.71
CA GLU A 38 -13.24 8.21 8.11
C GLU A 38 -14.06 8.72 6.90
N LEU A 39 -13.41 8.93 5.75
CA LEU A 39 -14.06 9.46 4.54
C LEU A 39 -15.06 8.48 3.90
N VAL A 40 -14.95 7.17 4.18
CA VAL A 40 -15.86 6.17 3.61
C VAL A 40 -17.32 6.38 4.04
N LYS A 41 -17.55 7.12 5.13
CA LYS A 41 -18.90 7.48 5.63
C LYS A 41 -19.67 8.35 4.63
N ASP A 42 -18.96 9.17 3.86
CA ASP A 42 -19.54 10.19 2.99
C ASP A 42 -19.27 9.92 1.49
N TYR A 43 -18.23 9.14 1.18
CA TYR A 43 -17.71 8.96 -0.18
C TYR A 43 -17.50 7.49 -0.54
N ASN A 44 -17.67 7.18 -1.82
CA ASN A 44 -17.12 5.96 -2.42
C ASN A 44 -15.64 6.22 -2.70
N ILE A 45 -14.73 5.49 -2.07
CA ILE A 45 -13.29 5.73 -2.19
C ILE A 45 -12.67 4.77 -3.22
N VAL A 46 -11.83 5.31 -4.09
CA VAL A 46 -10.87 4.54 -4.90
C VAL A 46 -9.46 4.92 -4.46
N ILE A 47 -8.67 3.95 -4.04
CA ILE A 47 -7.28 4.17 -3.62
C ILE A 47 -6.36 3.73 -4.75
N THR A 48 -5.40 4.59 -5.10
CA THR A 48 -4.30 4.29 -6.01
C THR A 48 -2.99 4.55 -5.29
N HIS A 49 -1.89 3.97 -5.76
CA HIS A 49 -0.59 4.15 -5.13
C HIS A 49 0.55 4.17 -6.15
N GLY A 50 1.65 4.82 -5.80
CA GLY A 50 2.95 4.60 -6.44
C GLY A 50 3.68 3.38 -5.86
N ASN A 51 4.71 2.90 -6.55
CA ASN A 51 5.53 1.75 -6.10
C ASN A 51 7.04 1.95 -6.30
N GLY A 52 7.50 3.16 -6.63
CA GLY A 52 8.88 3.45 -7.02
C GLY A 52 9.94 2.92 -6.03
N PRO A 53 9.86 3.26 -4.74
CA PRO A 53 10.77 2.72 -3.73
C PRO A 53 10.73 1.18 -3.63
N GLN A 54 9.54 0.58 -3.65
CA GLN A 54 9.35 -0.87 -3.50
C GLN A 54 9.90 -1.63 -4.70
N VAL A 55 9.60 -1.19 -5.92
CA VAL A 55 10.07 -1.85 -7.14
C VAL A 55 11.58 -1.65 -7.30
N GLY A 56 12.12 -0.51 -6.87
CA GLY A 56 13.55 -0.25 -6.80
C GLY A 56 14.26 -1.22 -5.84
N ASN A 57 13.68 -1.47 -4.66
CA ASN A 57 14.20 -2.44 -3.71
C ASN A 57 14.17 -3.88 -4.25
N LEU A 58 13.08 -4.31 -4.89
CA LEU A 58 13.05 -5.63 -5.53
C LEU A 58 14.08 -5.75 -6.67
N LEU A 59 14.27 -4.69 -7.46
CA LEU A 59 15.29 -4.68 -8.49
C LEU A 59 16.70 -4.84 -7.88
N LEU A 60 16.99 -4.10 -6.81
CA LEU A 60 18.27 -4.21 -6.10
C LEU A 60 18.50 -5.61 -5.52
N GLN A 61 17.47 -6.25 -4.96
CA GLN A 61 17.55 -7.62 -4.46
C GLN A 61 17.92 -8.63 -5.56
N GLN A 62 17.39 -8.46 -6.77
CA GLN A 62 17.75 -9.30 -7.90
C GLN A 62 19.17 -9.07 -8.41
N GLU A 63 19.72 -7.87 -8.24
CA GLU A 63 21.11 -7.57 -8.56
C GLU A 63 22.09 -8.09 -7.49
N ALA A 64 21.62 -8.32 -6.26
CA ALA A 64 22.44 -8.78 -5.15
C ALA A 64 22.90 -10.25 -5.26
N THR A 65 22.27 -11.06 -6.12
CA THR A 65 22.65 -12.46 -6.29
C THR A 65 22.49 -12.94 -7.73
N LYS A 66 23.36 -13.86 -8.16
CA LYS A 66 23.25 -14.57 -9.45
C LYS A 66 22.66 -15.98 -9.30
N ALA A 67 22.35 -16.39 -8.07
CA ALA A 67 21.86 -17.74 -7.78
C ALA A 67 20.40 -17.97 -8.22
N VAL A 68 19.64 -16.88 -8.44
CA VAL A 68 18.26 -16.92 -8.92
C VAL A 68 18.13 -16.21 -10.25
N SER A 69 17.20 -16.68 -11.08
CA SER A 69 16.92 -16.03 -12.37
C SER A 69 16.24 -14.68 -12.14
N LYS A 70 16.75 -13.65 -12.82
CA LYS A 70 16.15 -12.31 -12.76
C LYS A 70 14.80 -12.31 -13.47
N ARG A 71 13.84 -11.63 -12.86
CA ARG A 71 12.51 -11.37 -13.41
C ARG A 71 12.47 -10.01 -14.11
N PRO A 72 11.74 -9.88 -15.22
CA PRO A 72 11.52 -8.59 -15.88
C PRO A 72 10.89 -7.56 -14.93
N LEU A 73 11.18 -6.28 -15.18
CA LEU A 73 10.67 -5.17 -14.35
C LEU A 73 9.13 -5.19 -14.22
N GLN A 74 8.42 -5.57 -15.27
CA GLN A 74 6.95 -5.66 -15.26
C GLN A 74 6.43 -6.67 -14.24
N ILE A 75 7.16 -7.76 -14.01
CA ILE A 75 6.83 -8.75 -12.99
C ILE A 75 7.07 -8.18 -11.59
N LEU A 76 8.17 -7.45 -11.39
CA LEU A 76 8.41 -6.76 -10.11
C LEU A 76 7.34 -5.70 -9.83
N VAL A 77 6.89 -4.98 -10.85
CA VAL A 77 5.77 -4.04 -10.72
C VAL A 77 4.51 -4.79 -10.25
N ALA A 78 4.17 -5.92 -10.87
CA ALA A 78 3.03 -6.74 -10.43
C ALA A 78 3.17 -7.26 -9.00
N GLU A 79 4.36 -7.71 -8.60
CA GLU A 79 4.65 -8.14 -7.23
C GLU A 79 4.44 -7.01 -6.22
N THR A 80 4.94 -5.81 -6.53
CA THR A 80 4.76 -4.65 -5.65
C THR A 80 3.31 -4.17 -5.57
N GLN A 81 2.48 -4.41 -6.59
CA GLN A 81 1.03 -4.15 -6.49
C GLN A 81 0.38 -5.07 -5.46
N GLY A 82 0.71 -6.37 -5.49
CA GLY A 82 0.22 -7.32 -4.48
C GLY A 82 0.73 -6.98 -3.07
N GLN A 83 2.01 -6.64 -2.95
CA GLN A 83 2.61 -6.23 -1.68
C GLN A 83 1.91 -4.99 -1.09
N ILE A 84 1.83 -3.90 -1.86
CA ILE A 84 1.28 -2.63 -1.38
C ILE A 84 -0.23 -2.73 -1.18
N GLY A 85 -0.93 -3.41 -2.10
CA GLY A 85 -2.37 -3.68 -1.99
C GLY A 85 -2.70 -4.39 -0.68
N TYR A 86 -1.99 -5.47 -0.36
CA TYR A 86 -2.15 -6.18 0.91
C TYR A 86 -1.95 -5.26 2.13
N MET A 87 -0.93 -4.41 2.12
CA MET A 87 -0.64 -3.51 3.24
C MET A 87 -1.74 -2.46 3.41
N ILE A 88 -2.24 -1.90 2.31
CA ILE A 88 -3.34 -0.92 2.31
C ILE A 88 -4.62 -1.59 2.83
N GLU A 89 -5.00 -2.74 2.28
CA GLU A 89 -6.22 -3.46 2.66
C GLU A 89 -6.19 -3.87 4.13
N SER A 90 -5.09 -4.48 4.57
CA SER A 90 -4.94 -4.91 5.97
C SER A 90 -5.04 -3.73 6.94
N THR A 91 -4.35 -2.62 6.62
CA THR A 91 -4.41 -1.41 7.45
C THR A 91 -5.81 -0.81 7.43
N LEU A 92 -6.47 -0.77 6.28
CA LEU A 92 -7.81 -0.18 6.17
C LEU A 92 -8.84 -1.02 6.91
N ASP A 93 -8.74 -2.34 6.88
CA ASP A 93 -9.60 -3.25 7.65
C ASP A 93 -9.46 -2.99 9.17
N GLU A 94 -8.22 -2.89 9.68
CA GLU A 94 -7.96 -2.51 11.09
C GLU A 94 -8.60 -1.16 11.46
N GLU A 95 -8.45 -0.17 10.58
CA GLU A 95 -8.95 1.20 10.81
C GLU A 95 -10.49 1.27 10.74
N LEU A 96 -11.13 0.50 9.83
CA LEU A 96 -12.59 0.37 9.75
C LEU A 96 -13.16 -0.35 10.97
N MET A 97 -12.51 -1.41 11.45
CA MET A 97 -12.89 -2.10 12.70
C MET A 97 -12.86 -1.13 13.88
N ARG A 98 -11.82 -0.29 13.97
CA ARG A 98 -11.70 0.70 15.06
C ARG A 98 -12.86 1.68 15.11
N ILE A 99 -13.45 2.01 13.97
CA ILE A 99 -14.59 2.95 13.85
C ILE A 99 -15.95 2.24 13.71
N GLY A 100 -15.99 0.92 13.85
CA GLY A 100 -17.22 0.12 13.86
C GLY A 100 -17.90 -0.04 12.49
N LEU A 101 -17.14 0.03 11.39
CA LEU A 101 -17.64 -0.08 10.00
C LEU A 101 -17.26 -1.41 9.30
N ASP A 102 -16.73 -2.38 10.03
CA ASP A 102 -16.22 -3.68 9.55
C ASP A 102 -17.27 -4.62 8.94
N LYS A 103 -18.55 -4.35 9.15
CA LYS A 103 -19.65 -5.26 8.73
C LYS A 103 -20.09 -5.10 7.28
N GLN A 104 -19.58 -4.10 6.56
CA GLN A 104 -19.83 -3.93 5.13
C GLN A 104 -18.59 -4.42 4.38
N LYS A 105 -18.72 -5.47 3.56
CA LYS A 105 -17.65 -5.89 2.65
C LYS A 105 -17.41 -4.76 1.64
N LEU A 106 -16.42 -3.91 1.91
CA LEU A 106 -16.14 -2.69 1.15
C LEU A 106 -14.96 -2.84 0.16
N PHE A 107 -14.37 -4.03 0.05
CA PHE A 107 -13.16 -4.23 -0.73
C PHE A 107 -13.42 -5.00 -2.02
N LEU A 108 -13.06 -4.37 -3.14
CA LEU A 108 -12.81 -5.01 -4.42
C LEU A 108 -11.38 -4.62 -4.80
N THR A 109 -10.47 -5.60 -4.80
CA THR A 109 -9.08 -5.46 -5.20
C THR A 109 -8.95 -5.45 -6.72
#